data_AF-A0A944REL7-F1
#
_entry.id   AF-A0A944REL7-F1
#
_cell.length_a   1.000
_cell.length_b   1.000
_cell.length_c   1.000
_cell.angle_alpha   90.00
_cell.angle_beta   90.00
_cell.angle_gamma   90.00
#
_symmetry.space_group_name_H-M   'P 1'
#
loop_
_entity.id
_entity.type
_entity.pdbx_description
1 polymer ?
#
loop_
_entity_poly.entity_id
_entity_poly.type
_entity_poly.pdbx_seq_one_letter_code
_entity_poly.pdbx_strand_id
1 'polypeptide(L)'
;MKSEIREIITDIKAAVHVGLEETLWLSLDALLDLPEVSGNPKMEESFILQVILPIGETLATSNLTVDQLKAISKNSYAAFRSISAVALTFRYFSTDGELLRDLEGFIQDPRRDVRSSLSISAAKFGTNDQTKYKNLIDQFIQLNSPNSISVAISLLPTVADEYPNMAFAYLAQIPFSNDNELRRVFSEALTSIAQAGQGNGVLDLMNKLENRKEDYLWIITKSLSSSWAIEYPEKTFVILKNLTKKYQSHKLIRNAIKAFIRHGDTEVVDLQLSTWKADSNEHLRMVAEEYISKD
;
A
#
# COMPACT_ATOMS: atom_id res chain seq x y z
N MET A 1 -22.05 4.30 -17.72
CA MET A 1 -21.05 3.94 -16.69
C MET A 1 -21.21 2.55 -16.08
N LYS A 2 -22.03 2.27 -15.04
CA LYS A 2 -22.05 0.90 -14.44
C LYS A 2 -22.55 -0.20 -15.41
N SER A 3 -23.48 0.12 -16.31
CA SER A 3 -23.97 -0.81 -17.34
C SER A 3 -22.92 -1.06 -18.43
N GLU A 4 -22.38 0.03 -18.96
CA GLU A 4 -21.33 0.07 -19.99
C GLU A 4 -20.05 -0.67 -19.59
N ILE A 5 -19.55 -0.47 -18.37
CA ILE A 5 -18.40 -1.23 -17.85
C ILE A 5 -18.71 -2.73 -17.80
N ARG A 6 -19.94 -3.12 -17.41
CA ARG A 6 -20.33 -4.53 -17.37
C ARG A 6 -20.43 -5.13 -18.77
N GLU A 7 -20.91 -4.35 -19.74
CA GLU A 7 -20.99 -4.74 -21.14
C GLU A 7 -19.58 -5.00 -21.70
N ILE A 8 -18.66 -4.04 -21.56
CA ILE A 8 -17.26 -4.20 -21.99
C ILE A 8 -16.60 -5.43 -21.36
N ILE A 9 -16.76 -5.64 -20.04
CA ILE A 9 -16.23 -6.82 -19.36
C ILE A 9 -16.86 -8.12 -19.90
N THR A 10 -18.15 -8.09 -20.24
CA THR A 10 -18.86 -9.24 -20.81
C THR A 10 -18.34 -9.57 -22.21
N ASP A 11 -18.12 -8.54 -23.03
CA ASP A 11 -17.60 -8.70 -24.39
C ASP A 11 -16.16 -9.23 -24.38
N ILE A 12 -15.30 -8.72 -23.48
CA ILE A 12 -13.94 -9.25 -23.30
C ILE A 12 -13.97 -10.73 -22.89
N LYS A 13 -14.87 -11.11 -21.97
CA LYS A 13 -15.05 -12.51 -21.57
C LYS A 13 -15.51 -13.39 -22.73
N ALA A 14 -16.44 -12.90 -23.54
CA ALA A 14 -16.91 -13.59 -24.72
C ALA A 14 -15.78 -13.74 -25.76
N ALA A 15 -15.01 -12.68 -26.02
CA ALA A 15 -13.88 -12.71 -26.94
C ALA A 15 -12.78 -13.68 -26.50
N VAL A 16 -12.47 -13.71 -25.21
CA VAL A 16 -11.55 -14.71 -24.62
C VAL A 16 -12.08 -16.13 -24.82
N HIS A 17 -13.38 -16.36 -24.63
CA HIS A 17 -13.98 -17.68 -24.83
C HIS A 17 -13.96 -18.13 -26.31
N VAL A 18 -14.18 -17.19 -27.24
CA VAL A 18 -14.10 -17.43 -28.69
C VAL A 18 -12.66 -17.75 -29.11
N GLY A 19 -11.66 -17.14 -28.46
CA GLY A 19 -10.25 -17.45 -28.66
C GLY A 19 -9.64 -16.88 -29.94
N LEU A 20 -10.34 -15.99 -30.64
CA LEU A 20 -9.83 -15.25 -31.79
C LEU A 20 -9.13 -13.97 -31.32
N GLU A 21 -7.86 -13.82 -31.69
CA GLU A 21 -7.01 -12.68 -31.28
C GLU A 21 -7.60 -11.33 -31.71
N GLU A 22 -8.09 -11.23 -32.95
CA GLU A 22 -8.69 -9.99 -33.48
C GLU A 22 -9.92 -9.55 -32.66
N THR A 23 -10.79 -10.49 -32.31
CA THR A 23 -11.98 -10.22 -31.49
C THR A 23 -11.60 -9.72 -30.10
N LEU A 24 -10.53 -10.26 -29.52
CA LEU A 24 -10.03 -9.78 -28.24
C LEU A 24 -9.52 -8.35 -28.34
N TRP A 25 -8.69 -8.03 -29.35
CA TRP A 25 -8.18 -6.68 -29.53
C TRP A 25 -9.30 -5.67 -29.73
N LEU A 26 -10.30 -6.00 -30.56
CA LEU A 26 -11.50 -5.17 -30.73
C LEU A 26 -12.26 -4.95 -29.41
N SER A 27 -12.39 -6.00 -28.60
CA SER A 27 -13.08 -5.89 -27.31
C SER A 27 -12.27 -5.09 -26.28
N LEU A 28 -10.94 -5.15 -26.34
CA LEU A 28 -10.06 -4.32 -25.51
C LEU A 28 -10.07 -2.86 -25.97
N ASP A 29 -10.18 -2.59 -27.27
CA ASP A 29 -10.28 -1.22 -27.82
C ASP A 29 -11.54 -0.50 -27.35
N ALA A 30 -12.64 -1.23 -27.08
CA ALA A 30 -13.84 -0.65 -26.47
C ALA A 30 -13.58 0.00 -25.10
N LEU A 31 -12.46 -0.33 -24.42
CA LEU A 31 -12.05 0.38 -23.21
C LEU A 31 -11.76 1.86 -23.47
N LEU A 32 -11.35 2.24 -24.69
CA LEU A 32 -11.07 3.63 -25.05
C LEU A 32 -12.34 4.50 -25.05
N ASP A 33 -13.53 3.91 -25.09
CA ASP A 33 -14.78 4.65 -24.92
C ASP A 33 -14.97 5.15 -23.48
N LEU A 34 -14.23 4.58 -22.52
CA LEU A 34 -14.24 5.02 -21.12
C LEU A 34 -13.31 6.24 -20.93
N PRO A 35 -13.81 7.36 -20.38
CA PRO A 35 -12.99 8.54 -20.08
C PRO A 35 -11.79 8.25 -19.16
N GLU A 36 -11.93 7.29 -18.25
CA GLU A 36 -10.87 6.82 -17.35
C GLU A 36 -9.72 6.13 -18.07
N VAL A 37 -9.92 5.73 -19.34
CA VAL A 37 -8.91 5.08 -20.18
C VAL A 37 -8.42 6.03 -21.26
N SER A 38 -9.30 6.58 -22.10
CA SER A 38 -8.90 7.42 -23.25
C SER A 38 -8.24 8.73 -22.84
N GLY A 39 -8.66 9.34 -21.72
CA GLY A 39 -7.98 10.51 -21.17
C GLY A 39 -6.62 10.19 -20.53
N ASN A 40 -6.30 8.90 -20.37
CA ASN A 40 -5.15 8.39 -19.61
C ASN A 40 -4.94 9.08 -18.22
N PRO A 41 -6.00 9.45 -17.47
CA PRO A 41 -5.83 10.06 -16.15
C PRO A 41 -5.19 9.07 -15.19
N LYS A 42 -4.73 9.56 -14.03
CA LYS A 42 -4.37 8.67 -12.92
C LYS A 42 -5.58 7.79 -12.56
N MET A 43 -5.40 6.48 -12.54
CA MET A 43 -6.47 5.56 -12.16
C MET A 43 -6.70 5.58 -10.66
N GLU A 44 -7.96 5.69 -10.28
CA GLU A 44 -8.41 5.50 -8.90
C GLU A 44 -8.40 4.01 -8.54
N GLU A 45 -8.16 3.70 -7.27
CA GLU A 45 -8.09 2.31 -6.79
C GLU A 45 -9.40 1.54 -7.07
N SER A 46 -10.55 2.21 -6.97
CA SER A 46 -11.85 1.61 -7.30
C SER A 46 -11.94 1.18 -8.77
N PHE A 47 -11.33 1.92 -9.70
CA PHE A 47 -11.29 1.55 -11.11
C PHE A 47 -10.39 0.33 -11.33
N ILE A 48 -9.24 0.28 -10.65
CA ILE A 48 -8.35 -0.89 -10.69
C ILE A 48 -9.10 -2.14 -10.22
N LEU A 49 -9.76 -2.06 -9.06
CA LEU A 49 -10.46 -3.21 -8.46
C LEU A 49 -11.69 -3.66 -9.26
N GLN A 50 -12.44 -2.72 -9.85
CA GLN A 50 -13.72 -3.03 -10.51
C GLN A 50 -13.60 -3.31 -12.01
N VAL A 51 -12.54 -2.84 -12.67
CA VAL A 51 -12.39 -2.91 -14.13
C VAL A 51 -11.10 -3.63 -14.52
N ILE A 52 -9.95 -3.07 -14.14
CA ILE A 52 -8.63 -3.59 -14.55
C ILE A 52 -8.42 -5.02 -14.07
N LEU A 53 -8.69 -5.28 -12.79
CA LEU A 53 -8.44 -6.56 -12.14
C LEU A 53 -9.31 -7.68 -12.76
N PRO A 54 -10.64 -7.54 -12.91
CA PRO A 54 -11.46 -8.54 -13.59
C PRO A 54 -11.06 -8.82 -15.04
N ILE A 55 -10.65 -7.78 -15.79
CA ILE A 55 -10.21 -7.94 -17.18
C ILE A 55 -8.89 -8.71 -17.22
N GLY A 56 -7.90 -8.30 -16.44
CA GLY A 56 -6.61 -8.99 -16.37
C GLY A 56 -6.74 -10.47 -15.96
N GLU A 57 -7.61 -10.79 -15.01
CA GLU A 57 -7.95 -12.18 -14.65
C GLU A 57 -8.52 -12.98 -15.82
N THR A 58 -9.47 -12.37 -16.53
CA THR A 58 -10.08 -12.98 -17.71
C THR A 58 -9.02 -13.30 -18.77
N LEU A 59 -8.12 -12.35 -19.06
CA LEU A 59 -7.01 -12.57 -19.98
C LEU A 59 -6.02 -13.62 -19.48
N ALA A 60 -5.75 -13.66 -18.18
CA ALA A 60 -4.82 -14.63 -17.61
C ALA A 60 -5.24 -16.07 -17.85
N THR A 61 -6.55 -16.34 -17.77
CA THR A 61 -7.17 -17.66 -18.00
C THR A 61 -7.41 -18.01 -19.47
N SER A 62 -7.13 -17.08 -20.38
CA SER A 62 -7.29 -17.30 -21.83
C SER A 62 -6.12 -18.10 -22.43
N ASN A 63 -6.28 -18.52 -23.69
CA ASN A 63 -5.22 -19.17 -24.48
C ASN A 63 -4.14 -18.20 -24.99
N LEU A 64 -4.16 -16.92 -24.59
CA LEU A 64 -3.12 -15.97 -25.00
C LEU A 64 -1.76 -16.42 -24.52
N THR A 65 -0.72 -16.20 -25.33
CA THR A 65 0.66 -16.45 -24.91
C THR A 65 1.16 -15.34 -23.99
N VAL A 66 2.26 -15.61 -23.28
CA VAL A 66 2.95 -14.59 -22.48
C VAL A 66 3.40 -13.41 -23.36
N ASP A 67 3.85 -13.68 -24.60
CA ASP A 67 4.27 -12.63 -25.53
C ASP A 67 3.10 -11.74 -25.99
N GLN A 68 1.91 -12.30 -26.17
CA GLN A 68 0.70 -11.51 -26.45
C GLN A 68 0.33 -10.61 -25.26
N LEU A 69 0.40 -11.12 -24.03
CA LEU A 69 0.20 -10.28 -22.84
C LEU A 69 1.27 -9.16 -22.74
N LYS A 70 2.52 -9.45 -23.10
CA LYS A 70 3.61 -8.46 -23.17
C LYS A 70 3.44 -7.46 -24.30
N ALA A 71 2.70 -7.78 -25.37
CA ALA A 71 2.35 -6.79 -26.37
C ALA A 71 1.40 -5.73 -25.79
N ILE A 72 0.43 -6.15 -24.96
CA ILE A 72 -0.48 -5.25 -24.24
C ILE A 72 0.29 -4.32 -23.30
N SER A 73 1.36 -4.80 -22.64
CA SER A 73 2.17 -3.98 -21.74
C SER A 73 2.97 -2.87 -22.42
N LYS A 74 3.09 -2.89 -23.75
CA LYS A 74 3.75 -1.83 -24.53
C LYS A 74 2.82 -0.70 -24.94
N ASN A 75 1.54 -0.79 -24.60
CA ASN A 75 0.54 0.22 -24.94
C ASN A 75 0.80 1.56 -24.21
N SER A 76 0.51 2.68 -24.86
CA SER A 76 0.68 4.04 -24.32
C SER A 76 -0.25 4.33 -23.12
N TYR A 77 -1.41 3.69 -23.05
CA TYR A 77 -2.40 3.87 -22.00
C TYR A 77 -2.07 3.02 -20.76
N ALA A 78 -2.12 3.64 -19.58
CA ALA A 78 -1.79 2.97 -18.31
C ALA A 78 -2.75 1.82 -17.97
N ALA A 79 -4.02 1.91 -18.39
CA ALA A 79 -5.02 0.87 -18.18
C ALA A 79 -4.63 -0.46 -18.84
N PHE A 80 -4.19 -0.43 -20.11
CA PHE A 80 -3.75 -1.63 -20.83
C PHE A 80 -2.52 -2.24 -20.18
N ARG A 81 -1.53 -1.42 -19.82
CA ARG A 81 -0.34 -1.91 -19.10
C ARG A 81 -0.70 -2.53 -17.75
N SER A 82 -1.68 -1.96 -17.04
CA SER A 82 -2.17 -2.50 -15.78
C SER A 82 -2.93 -3.82 -15.95
N ILE A 83 -3.76 -3.95 -17.00
CA ILE A 83 -4.41 -5.21 -17.37
C ILE A 83 -3.37 -6.31 -17.61
N SER A 84 -2.30 -5.99 -18.35
CA SER A 84 -1.20 -6.92 -18.59
C SER A 84 -0.46 -7.27 -17.29
N ALA A 85 -0.20 -6.29 -16.42
CA ALA A 85 0.42 -6.52 -15.11
C ALA A 85 -0.40 -7.51 -14.26
N VAL A 86 -1.72 -7.32 -14.20
CA VAL A 86 -2.64 -8.24 -13.51
C VAL A 86 -2.57 -9.64 -14.13
N ALA A 87 -2.66 -9.74 -15.46
CA ALA A 87 -2.71 -11.03 -16.14
C ALA A 87 -1.42 -11.84 -15.94
N LEU A 88 -0.26 -11.17 -16.06
CA LEU A 88 1.04 -11.80 -15.84
C LEU A 88 1.27 -12.13 -14.37
N THR A 89 0.75 -11.33 -13.44
CA THR A 89 0.83 -11.64 -12.00
C THR A 89 0.00 -12.86 -11.65
N PHE A 90 -1.22 -12.98 -12.18
CA PHE A 90 -2.02 -14.20 -12.03
C PHE A 90 -1.24 -15.42 -12.51
N ARG A 91 -0.71 -15.37 -13.74
CA ARG A 91 0.05 -16.49 -14.32
C ARG A 91 1.33 -16.79 -13.56
N TYR A 92 2.01 -15.78 -13.03
CA TYR A 92 3.17 -15.98 -12.17
C TYR A 92 2.77 -16.86 -11.00
N PHE A 93 1.66 -16.57 -10.31
CA PHE A 93 1.17 -17.38 -9.18
C PHE A 93 0.62 -18.74 -9.59
N SER A 94 0.05 -18.90 -10.79
CA SER A 94 -0.48 -20.19 -11.27
C SER A 94 0.54 -21.15 -11.89
N THR A 95 1.75 -20.68 -12.24
CA THR A 95 2.84 -21.49 -12.84
C THR A 95 3.98 -21.68 -11.83
N ASP A 96 5.09 -22.35 -12.14
CA ASP A 96 6.22 -22.51 -11.19
C ASP A 96 7.10 -21.23 -11.03
N GLY A 97 6.51 -20.03 -11.19
CA GLY A 97 7.18 -18.74 -10.95
C GLY A 97 8.07 -18.25 -12.10
N GLU A 98 7.92 -18.83 -13.30
CA GLU A 98 8.78 -18.58 -14.47
C GLU A 98 8.69 -17.13 -15.02
N LEU A 99 7.70 -16.36 -14.58
CA LEU A 99 7.37 -15.03 -15.13
C LEU A 99 7.92 -13.85 -14.33
N LEU A 100 8.83 -14.09 -13.38
CA LEU A 100 9.38 -13.01 -12.55
C LEU A 100 9.96 -11.85 -13.38
N ARG A 101 10.76 -12.17 -14.40
CA ARG A 101 11.38 -11.17 -15.27
C ARG A 101 10.36 -10.33 -16.04
N ASP A 102 9.22 -10.91 -16.37
CA ASP A 102 8.14 -10.20 -17.05
C ASP A 102 7.42 -9.23 -16.08
N LEU A 103 7.43 -9.51 -14.78
CA LEU A 103 6.89 -8.61 -13.76
C LEU A 103 7.80 -7.39 -13.50
N GLU A 104 9.12 -7.53 -13.65
CA GLU A 104 10.09 -6.47 -13.42
C GLU A 104 9.80 -5.19 -14.23
N GLY A 105 9.28 -5.35 -15.45
CA GLY A 105 8.89 -4.22 -16.30
C GLY A 105 7.80 -3.35 -15.67
N PHE A 106 6.82 -3.95 -14.99
CA PHE A 106 5.74 -3.22 -14.32
C PHE A 106 6.21 -2.58 -13.02
N ILE A 107 7.15 -3.20 -12.32
CA ILE A 107 7.77 -2.61 -11.13
C ILE A 107 8.42 -1.27 -11.47
N GLN A 108 9.07 -1.19 -12.65
CA GLN A 108 9.73 0.02 -13.11
C GLN A 108 8.81 0.95 -13.92
N ASP A 109 7.53 0.61 -14.10
CA ASP A 109 6.61 1.47 -14.84
C ASP A 109 6.57 2.86 -14.18
N PRO A 110 6.70 3.98 -14.92
CA PRO A 110 6.70 5.32 -14.34
C PRO A 110 5.37 5.66 -13.65
N ARG A 111 4.26 5.04 -14.09
CA ARG A 111 2.92 5.28 -13.57
C ARG A 111 2.67 4.45 -12.32
N ARG A 112 2.48 5.13 -11.19
CA ARG A 112 2.22 4.51 -9.87
C ARG A 112 1.01 3.57 -9.88
N ASP A 113 -0.04 3.89 -10.62
CA ASP A 113 -1.25 3.09 -10.73
C ASP A 113 -1.05 1.77 -11.49
N VAL A 114 -0.09 1.70 -12.41
CA VAL A 114 0.36 0.42 -13.00
C VAL A 114 1.07 -0.43 -11.95
N ARG A 115 2.01 0.17 -11.20
CA ARG A 115 2.68 -0.50 -10.06
C ARG A 115 1.68 -0.96 -9.00
N SER A 116 0.64 -0.16 -8.74
CA SER A 116 -0.40 -0.49 -7.77
C SER A 116 -1.26 -1.66 -8.26
N SER A 117 -1.53 -1.76 -9.57
CA SER A 117 -2.24 -2.90 -10.15
C SER A 117 -1.45 -4.21 -9.99
N LEU A 118 -0.12 -4.16 -10.19
CA LEU A 118 0.78 -5.26 -9.85
C LEU A 118 0.65 -5.64 -8.36
N SER A 119 0.77 -4.67 -7.45
CA SER A 119 0.68 -4.95 -6.01
C SER A 119 -0.66 -5.55 -5.56
N ILE A 120 -1.77 -4.98 -6.05
CA ILE A 120 -3.13 -5.44 -5.73
C ILE A 120 -3.35 -6.86 -6.26
N SER A 121 -2.93 -7.13 -7.50
CA SER A 121 -3.07 -8.47 -8.09
C SER A 121 -2.19 -9.50 -7.39
N ALA A 122 -0.95 -9.14 -7.03
CA ALA A 122 -0.09 -10.02 -6.27
C ALA A 122 -0.69 -10.33 -4.91
N ALA A 123 -1.19 -9.33 -4.18
CA ALA A 123 -1.84 -9.52 -2.89
C ALA A 123 -3.09 -10.41 -3.01
N LYS A 124 -3.83 -10.33 -4.13
CA LYS A 124 -5.00 -11.18 -4.37
C LYS A 124 -4.64 -12.64 -4.70
N PHE A 125 -3.64 -12.87 -5.56
CA PHE A 125 -3.34 -14.21 -6.07
C PHE A 125 -2.31 -14.96 -5.21
N GLY A 126 -1.42 -14.22 -4.55
CA GLY A 126 -0.35 -14.78 -3.73
C GLY A 126 -0.81 -15.31 -2.38
N THR A 127 -2.02 -14.99 -1.93
CA THR A 127 -2.55 -15.52 -0.66
C THR A 127 -2.67 -17.05 -0.64
N ASN A 128 -2.72 -17.68 -1.81
CA ASN A 128 -2.78 -19.14 -1.96
C ASN A 128 -1.41 -19.83 -1.91
N ASP A 129 -0.32 -19.08 -2.07
CA ASP A 129 1.06 -19.58 -2.01
C ASP A 129 1.97 -18.55 -1.36
N GLN A 130 1.97 -18.59 -0.03
CA GLN A 130 2.63 -17.62 0.83
C GLN A 130 4.17 -17.71 0.73
N THR A 131 4.71 -18.90 0.44
CA THR A 131 6.15 -19.08 0.19
C THR A 131 6.57 -18.36 -1.07
N LYS A 132 5.81 -18.51 -2.15
CA LYS A 132 6.09 -17.83 -3.42
C LYS A 132 5.86 -16.33 -3.35
N TYR A 133 4.82 -15.89 -2.65
CA TYR A 133 4.57 -14.48 -2.43
C TYR A 133 5.68 -13.83 -1.60
N LYS A 134 6.20 -14.52 -0.56
CA LYS A 134 7.42 -14.12 0.14
C LYS A 134 8.62 -14.02 -0.82
N ASN A 135 8.86 -15.04 -1.64
CA ASN A 135 9.99 -15.02 -2.58
C ASN A 135 9.90 -13.85 -3.57
N LEU A 136 8.69 -13.48 -4.01
CA LEU A 136 8.44 -12.30 -4.83
C LEU A 136 8.87 -11.02 -4.11
N ILE A 137 8.48 -10.85 -2.84
CA ILE A 137 8.89 -9.71 -2.02
C ILE A 137 10.43 -9.64 -1.90
N ASP A 138 11.06 -10.77 -1.56
CA ASP A 138 12.51 -10.89 -1.41
C ASP A 138 13.23 -10.42 -2.69
N GLN A 139 12.75 -10.87 -3.85
CA GLN A 139 13.30 -10.50 -5.16
C GLN A 139 13.09 -9.01 -5.48
N PHE A 140 11.91 -8.45 -5.19
CA PHE A 140 11.63 -7.03 -5.46
C PHE A 140 12.48 -6.09 -4.59
N ILE A 141 12.77 -6.49 -3.35
CA ILE A 141 13.69 -5.76 -2.46
C ILE A 141 15.11 -5.79 -3.02
N GLN A 142 15.56 -6.95 -3.53
CA GLN A 142 16.91 -7.12 -4.08
C GLN A 142 17.19 -6.27 -5.32
N LEU A 143 16.16 -5.87 -6.09
CA LEU A 143 16.30 -4.95 -7.22
C LEU A 143 16.78 -3.54 -6.80
N ASN A 144 16.68 -3.19 -5.51
CA ASN A 144 17.25 -1.98 -4.89
C ASN A 144 16.97 -0.66 -5.65
N SER A 145 15.77 -0.52 -6.21
CA SER A 145 15.30 0.71 -6.83
C SER A 145 14.17 1.32 -5.99
N PRO A 146 13.96 2.65 -6.00
CA PRO A 146 12.86 3.26 -5.24
C PRO A 146 11.49 2.65 -5.57
N ASN A 147 11.24 2.38 -6.86
CA ASN A 147 9.98 1.78 -7.30
C ASN A 147 9.84 0.33 -6.84
N SER A 148 10.90 -0.48 -6.93
CA SER A 148 10.85 -1.88 -6.49
C SER A 148 10.69 -2.01 -4.99
N ILE A 149 11.35 -1.15 -4.21
CA ILE A 149 11.17 -1.08 -2.77
C ILE A 149 9.73 -0.63 -2.45
N SER A 150 9.21 0.39 -3.15
CA SER A 150 7.82 0.85 -2.99
C SER A 150 6.81 -0.29 -3.23
N VAL A 151 6.94 -1.03 -4.33
CA VAL A 151 6.11 -2.21 -4.60
C VAL A 151 6.28 -3.27 -3.50
N ALA A 152 7.51 -3.63 -3.15
CA ALA A 152 7.75 -4.64 -2.11
C ALA A 152 7.12 -4.27 -0.76
N ILE A 153 7.25 -3.02 -0.30
CA ILE A 153 6.61 -2.54 0.94
C ILE A 153 5.09 -2.70 0.87
N SER A 154 4.49 -2.36 -0.27
CA SER A 154 3.03 -2.45 -0.44
C SER A 154 2.50 -3.90 -0.35
N LEU A 155 3.37 -4.89 -0.56
CA LEU A 155 3.03 -6.31 -0.47
C LEU A 155 3.15 -6.87 0.96
N LEU A 156 3.95 -6.23 1.83
CA LEU A 156 4.22 -6.71 3.19
C LEU A 156 2.97 -6.92 4.06
N PRO A 157 1.92 -6.08 4.00
CA PRO A 157 0.72 -6.31 4.82
C PRO A 157 0.09 -7.69 4.62
N THR A 158 0.10 -8.22 3.39
CA THR A 158 -0.52 -9.52 3.06
C THR A 158 0.18 -10.71 3.69
N VAL A 159 1.47 -10.60 4.01
CA VAL A 159 2.29 -11.67 4.65
C VAL A 159 2.53 -11.42 6.13
N ALA A 160 2.14 -10.27 6.67
CA ALA A 160 2.53 -9.87 8.01
C ALA A 160 1.95 -10.79 9.10
N ASP A 161 0.83 -11.46 8.84
CA ASP A 161 0.24 -12.41 9.80
C ASP A 161 1.01 -13.73 9.87
N GLU A 162 1.48 -14.25 8.74
CA GLU A 162 2.25 -15.50 8.69
C GLU A 162 3.75 -15.28 8.95
N TYR A 163 4.31 -14.16 8.47
CA TYR A 163 5.72 -13.82 8.56
C TYR A 163 5.97 -12.43 9.17
N PRO A 164 5.48 -12.14 10.40
CA PRO A 164 5.59 -10.81 11.02
C PRO A 164 7.05 -10.37 11.19
N ASN A 165 7.92 -11.29 11.65
CA ASN A 165 9.33 -11.00 11.87
C ASN A 165 10.06 -10.58 10.58
N MET A 166 9.71 -11.21 9.45
CA MET A 166 10.25 -10.86 8.14
C MET A 166 9.75 -9.50 7.69
N ALA A 167 8.45 -9.24 7.78
CA ALA A 167 7.87 -7.95 7.40
C ALA A 167 8.50 -6.79 8.17
N PHE A 168 8.64 -6.93 9.50
CA PHE A 168 9.31 -5.93 10.33
C PHE A 168 10.80 -5.83 10.08
N ALA A 169 11.50 -6.95 9.80
CA ALA A 169 12.91 -6.92 9.44
C ALA A 169 13.14 -6.13 8.15
N TYR A 170 12.30 -6.31 7.13
CA TYR A 170 12.37 -5.53 5.89
C TYR A 170 12.11 -4.05 6.14
N LEU A 171 11.01 -3.70 6.80
CA LEU A 171 10.71 -2.30 7.12
C LEU A 171 11.84 -1.64 7.93
N ALA A 172 12.47 -2.37 8.86
CA ALA A 172 13.59 -1.87 9.66
C ALA A 172 14.89 -1.68 8.87
N GLN A 173 15.06 -2.34 7.72
CA GLN A 173 16.28 -2.26 6.89
C GLN A 173 16.15 -1.29 5.73
N ILE A 174 14.93 -0.92 5.33
CA ILE A 174 14.71 -0.03 4.20
C ILE A 174 15.39 1.33 4.46
N PRO A 175 16.35 1.71 3.60
CA PRO A 175 17.04 2.97 3.76
C PRO A 175 16.04 4.10 3.62
N PHE A 176 16.16 5.06 4.54
CA PHE A 176 15.33 6.24 4.47
C PHE A 176 15.52 6.98 3.14
N SER A 177 14.42 7.38 2.51
CA SER A 177 14.41 8.16 1.28
C SER A 177 13.58 9.44 1.45
N ASN A 178 14.01 10.52 0.80
CA ASN A 178 13.20 11.74 0.62
C ASN A 178 12.11 11.58 -0.45
N ASP A 179 12.01 10.38 -1.03
CA ASP A 179 10.93 10.02 -1.94
C ASP A 179 9.57 10.03 -1.22
N ASN A 180 8.69 10.93 -1.65
CA ASN A 180 7.35 11.10 -1.07
C ASN A 180 6.47 9.87 -1.24
N GLU A 181 6.65 9.12 -2.34
CA GLU A 181 5.89 7.91 -2.57
C GLU A 181 6.31 6.81 -1.61
N LEU A 182 7.62 6.60 -1.45
CA LEU A 182 8.15 5.60 -0.53
C LEU A 182 7.71 5.89 0.91
N ARG A 183 7.81 7.15 1.36
CA ARG A 183 7.33 7.56 2.69
C ARG A 183 5.86 7.20 2.88
N ARG A 184 5.02 7.51 1.88
CA ARG A 184 3.58 7.24 1.92
C ARG A 184 3.29 5.74 1.97
N VAL A 185 3.90 4.94 1.09
CA VAL A 185 3.72 3.47 1.06
C VAL A 185 4.18 2.83 2.36
N PHE A 186 5.29 3.31 2.94
CA PHE A 186 5.76 2.87 4.25
C PHE A 186 4.71 3.13 5.33
N SER A 187 4.18 4.36 5.40
CA SER A 187 3.17 4.72 6.41
C SER A 187 1.87 3.92 6.26
N GLU A 188 1.44 3.66 5.01
CA GLU A 188 0.29 2.83 4.69
C GLU A 188 0.53 1.37 5.09
N ALA A 189 1.70 0.80 4.78
CA ALA A 189 2.03 -0.55 5.18
C ALA A 189 2.03 -0.72 6.71
N LEU A 190 2.62 0.22 7.47
CA LEU A 190 2.54 0.19 8.94
C LEU A 190 1.08 0.24 9.44
N THR A 191 0.25 1.06 8.80
CA THR A 191 -1.16 1.20 9.17
C THR A 191 -1.92 -0.10 8.89
N SER A 192 -1.77 -0.68 7.70
CA SER A 192 -2.43 -1.93 7.32
C SER A 192 -1.97 -3.11 8.17
N ILE A 193 -0.67 -3.22 8.44
CA ILE A 193 -0.10 -4.27 9.32
C ILE A 193 -0.67 -4.13 10.75
N ALA A 194 -0.78 -2.90 11.27
CA ALA A 194 -1.36 -2.68 12.58
C ALA A 194 -2.85 -3.06 12.62
N GLN A 195 -3.62 -2.64 11.62
CA GLN A 195 -5.05 -2.95 11.48
C GLN A 195 -5.33 -4.45 11.31
N ALA A 196 -4.36 -5.21 10.80
CA ALA A 196 -4.42 -6.68 10.73
C ALA A 196 -4.16 -7.37 12.09
N GLY A 197 -3.91 -6.62 13.17
CA GLY A 197 -3.70 -7.16 14.52
C GLY A 197 -2.24 -7.18 14.97
N GLN A 198 -1.30 -6.70 14.15
CA GLN A 198 0.13 -6.64 14.49
C GLN A 198 0.53 -5.28 15.12
N GLY A 199 -0.40 -4.56 15.76
CA GLY A 199 -0.20 -3.20 16.27
C GLY A 199 0.96 -3.07 17.27
N ASN A 200 1.14 -4.06 18.15
CA ASN A 200 2.29 -4.09 19.07
C ASN A 200 3.64 -4.12 18.34
N GLY A 201 3.77 -4.94 17.29
CA GLY A 201 5.00 -5.02 16.50
C GLY A 201 5.28 -3.73 15.72
N VAL A 202 4.22 -3.08 15.23
CA VAL A 202 4.32 -1.76 14.58
C VAL A 202 4.83 -0.70 15.56
N LEU A 203 4.32 -0.65 16.79
CA LEU A 203 4.75 0.29 17.82
C LEU A 203 6.21 0.04 18.24
N ASP A 204 6.61 -1.23 18.40
CA ASP A 204 7.99 -1.59 18.70
C ASP A 204 8.95 -1.17 17.58
N LEU A 205 8.54 -1.32 16.31
CA LEU A 205 9.29 -0.81 15.17
C LEU A 205 9.37 0.73 15.18
N MET A 206 8.26 1.43 15.41
CA MET A 206 8.25 2.90 15.47
C MET A 206 9.18 3.45 16.56
N ASN A 207 9.24 2.81 17.73
CA ASN A 207 10.16 3.17 18.80
C ASN A 207 11.64 2.99 18.40
N LYS A 208 11.94 1.97 17.60
CA LYS A 208 13.29 1.79 17.00
C LYS A 208 13.59 2.87 15.95
N LEU A 209 12.60 3.25 15.15
CA LEU A 209 12.75 4.24 14.07
C LEU A 209 12.87 5.68 14.58
N GLU A 210 12.19 6.02 15.67
CA GLU A 210 12.24 7.34 16.34
C GLU A 210 13.68 7.82 16.59
N ASN A 211 14.57 6.89 16.93
CA ASN A 211 15.94 7.17 17.29
C ASN A 211 16.88 7.34 16.09
N ARG A 212 16.44 7.02 14.87
CA ARG A 212 17.33 6.99 13.70
C ARG A 212 17.51 8.35 13.03
N LYS A 213 16.43 9.01 12.61
CA LYS A 213 16.45 10.31 11.90
C LYS A 213 15.14 11.06 12.08
N GLU A 214 15.18 12.41 12.06
CA GLU A 214 14.00 13.31 12.02
C GLU A 214 13.04 12.97 10.89
N ASP A 215 13.62 12.50 9.81
CA ASP A 215 13.00 12.04 8.58
C ASP A 215 11.89 10.96 8.75
N TYR A 216 11.94 10.12 9.79
CA TYR A 216 10.86 9.17 10.11
C TYR A 216 9.66 9.83 10.83
N LEU A 217 9.79 11.07 11.29
CA LEU A 217 8.76 11.78 12.03
C LEU A 217 7.44 11.81 11.26
N TRP A 218 7.50 12.10 9.95
CA TRP A 218 6.30 12.12 9.11
C TRP A 218 5.65 10.74 9.01
N ILE A 219 6.43 9.68 8.81
CA ILE A 219 5.92 8.30 8.71
C ILE A 219 5.24 7.89 10.01
N ILE A 220 5.93 8.08 11.14
CA ILE A 220 5.43 7.71 12.48
C ILE A 220 4.15 8.48 12.79
N THR A 221 4.18 9.82 12.70
CA THR A 221 3.02 10.65 13.03
C THR A 221 1.84 10.40 12.08
N LYS A 222 2.10 10.17 10.79
CA LYS A 222 1.04 9.85 9.82
C LYS A 222 0.37 8.51 10.13
N SER A 223 1.16 7.48 10.45
CA SER A 223 0.62 6.16 10.81
C SER A 223 -0.13 6.17 12.15
N LEU A 224 0.39 6.88 13.16
CA LEU A 224 -0.27 7.04 14.48
C LEU A 224 -1.52 7.93 14.43
N SER A 225 -1.74 8.68 13.34
CA SER A 225 -2.98 9.45 13.14
C SER A 225 -4.17 8.58 12.70
N SER A 226 -3.97 7.29 12.50
CA SER A 226 -5.02 6.34 12.12
C SER A 226 -5.69 5.73 13.35
N SER A 227 -6.92 5.24 13.19
CA SER A 227 -7.76 4.76 14.29
C SER A 227 -7.17 3.56 15.03
N TRP A 228 -6.36 2.71 14.39
CA TRP A 228 -5.76 1.54 15.04
C TRP A 228 -4.92 1.91 16.28
N ALA A 229 -4.34 3.12 16.31
CA ALA A 229 -3.43 3.53 17.37
C ALA A 229 -4.14 3.61 18.74
N ILE A 230 -5.46 3.86 18.75
CA ILE A 230 -6.28 3.98 19.98
C ILE A 230 -6.43 2.65 20.71
N GLU A 231 -6.23 1.53 20.01
CA GLU A 231 -6.26 0.19 20.62
C GLU A 231 -5.06 -0.03 21.55
N TYR A 232 -4.03 0.82 21.44
CA TYR A 232 -2.79 0.76 22.21
C TYR A 232 -2.45 2.12 22.84
N PRO A 233 -3.34 2.68 23.68
CA PRO A 233 -3.25 4.08 24.09
C PRO A 233 -1.96 4.39 24.84
N GLU A 234 -1.59 3.57 25.82
CA GLU A 234 -0.38 3.78 26.62
C GLU A 234 0.89 3.80 25.76
N LYS A 235 1.06 2.79 24.89
CA LYS A 235 2.24 2.68 24.02
C LYS A 235 2.29 3.80 22.97
N THR A 236 1.15 4.14 22.38
CA THR A 236 1.05 5.27 21.44
C THR A 236 1.42 6.58 22.12
N PHE A 237 0.92 6.83 23.33
CA PHE A 237 1.27 8.03 24.11
C PHE A 237 2.74 8.07 24.48
N VAL A 238 3.39 6.94 24.81
CA VAL A 238 4.84 6.91 25.06
C VAL A 238 5.62 7.40 23.83
N ILE A 239 5.26 6.94 22.62
CA ILE A 239 5.93 7.38 21.38
C ILE A 239 5.68 8.87 21.14
N LEU A 240 4.42 9.34 21.23
CA LEU A 240 4.10 10.76 21.05
C LEU A 240 4.78 11.65 22.10
N LYS A 241 4.92 11.17 23.34
CA LYS A 241 5.63 11.85 24.42
C LYS A 241 7.11 12.01 24.06
N ASN A 242 7.77 10.93 23.63
CA ASN A 242 9.18 10.96 23.27
C ASN A 242 9.43 11.88 22.06
N LEU A 243 8.58 11.78 21.03
CA LEU A 243 8.64 12.67 19.88
C LEU A 243 8.47 14.13 20.27
N THR A 244 7.53 14.44 21.18
CA THR A 244 7.33 15.81 21.69
C THR A 244 8.53 16.30 22.50
N LYS A 245 9.18 15.44 23.31
CA LYS A 245 10.42 15.81 24.01
C LYS A 245 11.54 16.15 23.03
N LYS A 246 11.66 15.39 21.93
CA LYS A 246 12.74 15.50 20.95
C LYS A 246 12.56 16.63 19.94
N TYR A 247 11.37 16.75 19.35
CA TYR A 247 11.06 17.70 18.28
C TYR A 247 10.13 18.83 18.75
N GLN A 248 9.93 18.94 20.07
CA GLN A 248 9.08 19.97 20.69
C GLN A 248 7.66 19.95 20.10
N SER A 249 7.05 21.13 20.00
CA SER A 249 5.70 21.35 19.50
C SER A 249 5.56 21.25 17.96
N HIS A 250 6.25 20.30 17.32
CA HIS A 250 6.19 20.13 15.87
C HIS A 250 4.75 19.88 15.38
N LYS A 251 4.34 20.55 14.29
CA LYS A 251 2.96 20.52 13.76
C LYS A 251 2.45 19.10 13.49
N LEU A 252 3.31 18.22 12.98
CA LEU A 252 2.95 16.82 12.69
C LEU A 252 2.61 16.03 13.95
N ILE A 253 3.33 16.26 15.05
CA ILE A 253 3.09 15.59 16.33
C ILE A 253 1.76 16.07 16.91
N ARG A 254 1.52 17.39 16.90
CA ARG A 254 0.23 17.96 17.33
C ARG A 254 -0.94 17.39 16.53
N ASN A 255 -0.78 17.25 15.21
CA ASN A 255 -1.82 16.64 14.37
C ASN A 255 -2.08 15.18 14.72
N ALA A 256 -1.04 14.40 15.02
CA ALA A 256 -1.19 13.03 15.47
C ALA A 256 -1.88 12.94 16.84
N ILE A 257 -1.54 13.82 17.78
CA ILE A 257 -2.22 13.93 19.08
C ILE A 257 -3.69 14.29 18.89
N LYS A 258 -4.02 15.30 18.07
CA LYS A 258 -5.41 15.66 17.75
C LYS A 258 -6.20 14.50 17.15
N ALA A 259 -5.59 13.77 16.21
CA ALA A 259 -6.21 12.60 15.62
C ALA A 259 -6.45 11.51 16.67
N PHE A 260 -5.47 11.25 17.53
CA PHE A 260 -5.59 10.31 18.63
C PHE A 260 -6.73 10.68 19.59
N ILE A 261 -6.80 11.94 20.04
CA ILE A 261 -7.88 12.45 20.92
C ILE A 261 -9.24 12.29 20.25
N ARG A 262 -9.35 12.62 18.96
CA ARG A 262 -10.61 12.51 18.20
C ARG A 262 -11.12 11.07 18.10
N HIS A 263 -10.21 10.10 18.06
CA HIS A 263 -10.55 8.69 17.92
C HIS A 263 -10.64 7.94 19.25
N GLY A 264 -9.96 8.41 20.29
CA GLY A 264 -9.79 7.72 21.56
C GLY A 264 -10.91 7.96 22.57
N ASP A 265 -10.93 7.13 23.61
CA ASP A 265 -11.75 7.32 24.79
C ASP A 265 -11.25 8.53 25.59
N THR A 266 -12.14 9.49 25.87
CA THR A 266 -11.83 10.73 26.59
C THR A 266 -11.17 10.47 27.93
N GLU A 267 -11.63 9.49 28.72
CA GLU A 267 -11.09 9.22 30.06
C GLU A 267 -9.65 8.71 29.98
N VAL A 268 -9.39 7.81 29.01
CA VAL A 268 -8.04 7.26 28.79
C VAL A 268 -7.10 8.35 28.30
N VAL A 269 -7.55 9.19 27.38
CA VAL A 269 -6.80 10.31 26.83
C VAL A 269 -6.45 11.32 27.94
N ASP A 270 -7.42 11.73 28.75
CA ASP A 270 -7.23 12.70 29.83
C ASP A 270 -6.30 12.17 30.91
N LEU A 271 -6.39 10.87 31.23
CA LEU A 271 -5.45 10.21 32.15
C LEU A 271 -4.02 10.33 31.61
N GLN A 272 -3.78 10.00 30.34
CA GLN A 272 -2.45 10.08 29.73
C GLN A 272 -1.92 11.51 29.66
N LEU A 273 -2.75 12.47 29.23
CA LEU A 273 -2.35 13.89 29.19
C LEU A 273 -2.08 14.45 30.59
N SER A 274 -2.79 14.00 31.62
CA SER A 274 -2.52 14.40 33.01
C SER A 274 -1.11 13.99 33.45
N THR A 275 -0.62 12.82 33.00
CA THR A 275 0.78 12.42 33.26
C THR A 275 1.80 13.32 32.55
N TRP A 276 1.44 13.92 31.42
CA TRP A 276 2.29 14.87 30.70
C TRP A 276 2.27 16.25 31.35
N LYS A 277 1.13 16.69 31.87
CA LYS A 277 1.00 17.93 32.65
C LYS A 277 1.85 17.92 33.93
N ALA A 278 2.08 16.74 34.50
CA ALA A 278 2.97 16.54 35.64
C ALA A 278 4.45 16.37 35.26
N ASP A 279 4.80 16.27 33.96
CA ASP A 279 6.18 16.11 33.50
C ASP A 279 6.96 17.44 33.64
N SER A 280 8.25 17.37 33.95
CA SER A 280 9.10 18.56 34.09
C SER A 280 9.42 19.24 32.76
N ASN A 281 9.13 18.60 31.63
CA ASN A 281 9.30 19.19 30.30
C ASN A 281 8.19 20.21 29.98
N GLU A 282 8.58 21.48 29.81
CA GLU A 282 7.65 22.59 29.53
C GLU A 282 6.78 22.36 28.29
N HIS A 283 7.32 21.81 27.21
CA HIS A 283 6.56 21.58 25.99
C HIS A 283 5.48 20.50 26.17
N LEU A 284 5.77 19.44 26.93
CA LEU A 284 4.75 18.43 27.26
C LEU A 284 3.62 19.03 28.08
N ARG A 285 3.95 19.89 29.04
CA ARG A 285 2.94 20.61 29.84
C ARG A 285 2.07 21.50 28.97
N MET A 286 2.68 22.32 28.10
CA MET A 286 1.93 23.19 27.19
C MET A 286 1.00 22.40 26.26
N VAL A 287 1.46 21.28 25.71
CA VAL A 287 0.64 20.42 24.86
C VAL A 287 -0.48 19.77 25.67
N ALA A 288 -0.21 19.27 26.87
CA ALA A 288 -1.25 18.71 27.74
C ALA A 288 -2.31 19.75 28.13
N GLU A 289 -1.90 20.97 28.46
CA GLU A 289 -2.81 22.08 28.78
C GLU A 289 -3.63 22.58 27.56
N GLU A 290 -3.15 22.36 26.33
CA GLU A 290 -3.91 22.65 25.11
C GLU A 290 -5.11 21.70 24.92
N TYR A 291 -5.01 20.47 25.42
CA TYR A 291 -5.94 19.37 25.08
C TYR A 291 -6.71 18.76 26.25
N ILE A 292 -6.21 18.83 27.49
CA ILE A 292 -7.03 18.56 28.67
C ILE A 292 -8.13 19.61 28.68
N SER A 293 -9.38 19.15 28.75
CA SER A 293 -10.56 20.00 28.68
C SER A 293 -10.37 21.31 29.46
N LYS A 294 -10.56 22.42 28.74
CA LYS A 294 -11.18 23.60 29.34
C LYS A 294 -12.64 23.23 29.55
N ASP A 295 -12.93 22.41 30.56
CA ASP A 295 -14.28 22.35 31.12
C ASP A 295 -14.62 23.71 31.75
#